data_AF-A0A4P6JLS6-F1
#
_entry.id   AF-A0A4P6JLS6-F1
#
_cell.length_a   1.000
_cell.length_b   1.000
_cell.length_c   1.000
_cell.angle_alpha   90.00
_cell.angle_beta   90.00
_cell.angle_gamma   90.00
#
_symmetry.space_group_name_H-M   'P 1'
#
loop_
_entity.id
_entity.type
_entity.pdbx_description
1 polymer ?
#
loop_
_entity_poly.entity_id
_entity_poly.type
_entity_poly.pdbx_seq_one_letter_code
_entity_poly.pdbx_strand_id
1 'polypeptide(L)'
;MKRRDPVTGDQLSAGEYLSWLIQSMIRRWAFLGLITLLTVIVWTTNNPIALNWWNLGASYMALVIESVVGISMYAQTRRDALVMRETRKISQQNAQQLARLEAVEEKMLLILQNQQEITERL
;
A
#
# COMPACT_ATOMS: atom_id res chain seq x y z
N MET A 1 -21.92 -2.20 -3.40
CA MET A 1 -20.92 -2.05 -2.31
C MET A 1 -19.61 -1.56 -2.91
N LYS A 2 -19.10 -0.40 -2.49
CA LYS A 2 -17.84 0.14 -3.02
C LYS A 2 -16.66 -0.62 -2.37
N ARG A 3 -15.83 -1.28 -3.17
CA ARG A 3 -14.54 -1.87 -2.76
C ARG A 3 -13.54 -0.73 -2.55
N ARG A 4 -13.73 0.03 -1.49
CA ARG A 4 -12.81 1.09 -1.10
C ARG A 4 -12.20 0.77 0.25
N ASP A 5 -10.92 1.04 0.39
CA ASP A 5 -10.25 0.97 1.68
C ASP A 5 -10.92 1.98 2.63
N PRO A 6 -11.41 1.57 3.81
CA PRO A 6 -12.06 2.48 4.73
C PRO A 6 -11.10 3.47 5.41
N VAL A 7 -9.79 3.21 5.36
CA VAL A 7 -8.75 4.06 5.95
C VAL A 7 -8.19 5.03 4.91
N THR A 8 -7.84 4.56 3.71
CA THR A 8 -7.22 5.42 2.68
C THR A 8 -8.21 5.95 1.64
N GLY A 9 -9.38 5.33 1.51
CA GLY A 9 -10.39 5.68 0.49
C GLY A 9 -10.07 5.16 -0.92
N ASP A 10 -8.95 4.45 -1.09
CA ASP A 10 -8.48 3.94 -2.37
C ASP A 10 -9.36 2.81 -2.90
N GLN A 11 -9.45 2.68 -4.23
CA GLN A 11 -10.13 1.55 -4.85
C GLN A 11 -9.30 0.28 -4.66
N LEU A 12 -9.86 -0.70 -3.97
CA LEU A 12 -9.24 -2.01 -3.75
C LEU A 12 -9.62 -2.96 -4.89
N SER A 13 -8.63 -3.70 -5.37
CA SER A 13 -8.88 -4.86 -6.23
C SER A 13 -9.62 -5.95 -5.45
N ALA A 14 -10.22 -6.92 -6.16
CA ALA A 14 -10.95 -8.01 -5.53
C ALA A 14 -10.10 -8.80 -4.51
N GLY A 15 -8.82 -9.05 -4.86
CA GLY A 15 -7.88 -9.77 -4.01
C GLY A 15 -7.48 -8.97 -2.77
N GLU A 16 -7.19 -7.67 -2.93
CA GLU A 16 -6.87 -6.79 -1.79
C GLU A 16 -8.06 -6.62 -0.85
N TYR A 17 -9.28 -6.50 -1.39
CA TYR A 17 -10.50 -6.41 -0.58
C TYR A 17 -10.76 -7.69 0.22
N LEU A 18 -10.61 -8.86 -0.42
CA LEU A 18 -10.79 -10.14 0.25
C LEU A 18 -9.74 -10.34 1.35
N SER A 19 -8.49 -10.00 1.06
CA SER A 19 -7.41 -10.03 2.03
C SER A 19 -7.66 -9.11 3.21
N TRP A 20 -8.06 -7.87 2.94
CA TRP A 20 -8.39 -6.90 3.98
C TRP A 20 -9.48 -7.44 4.90
N LEU A 21 -10.52 -8.07 4.34
CA LEU A 21 -11.61 -8.67 5.10
C LEU A 21 -11.12 -9.83 5.98
N ILE A 22 -10.29 -10.73 5.43
CA ILE A 22 -9.71 -11.86 6.16
C ILE A 22 -8.79 -11.38 7.28
N GLN A 23 -7.88 -10.45 6.99
CA GLN A 23 -6.97 -9.89 7.98
C GLN A 23 -7.70 -9.10 9.07
N SER A 24 -8.77 -8.37 8.71
CA SER A 24 -9.62 -7.66 9.66
C SER A 24 -10.33 -8.63 10.60
N MET A 25 -10.78 -9.77 10.08
CA MET A 25 -11.38 -10.83 10.88
C MET A 25 -10.35 -11.46 11.85
N ILE A 26 -9.17 -11.83 11.35
CA ILE A 26 -8.11 -12.48 12.15
C ILE A 26 -7.55 -11.55 13.23
N ARG A 27 -7.45 -10.25 12.95
CA ARG A 27 -6.97 -9.24 13.92
C ARG A 27 -7.93 -8.96 15.07
N ARG A 28 -9.17 -9.44 15.02
CA ARG A 28 -10.11 -9.27 16.14
C ARG A 28 -9.67 -10.14 17.30
N TRP A 29 -9.61 -9.55 18.49
CA TRP A 29 -9.39 -10.27 19.75
C TRP A 29 -10.37 -11.44 19.93
N ALA A 30 -11.59 -11.32 19.40
CA ALA A 30 -12.58 -12.40 19.39
C ALA A 30 -12.11 -13.64 18.60
N PHE A 31 -11.41 -13.47 17.47
CA PHE A 31 -10.87 -14.60 16.69
C PHE A 31 -9.73 -15.29 17.44
N LEU A 32 -8.78 -14.51 17.98
CA LEU A 32 -7.69 -15.04 18.80
C LEU A 32 -8.22 -15.76 20.05
N GLY A 33 -9.21 -15.17 20.72
CA GLY A 33 -9.87 -15.78 21.87
C GLY A 33 -10.57 -17.09 21.51
N LEU A 34 -11.27 -17.14 20.38
CA LEU A 34 -11.96 -18.35 19.91
C LEU A 34 -10.97 -19.49 19.61
N ILE A 35 -9.90 -19.22 18.85
CA ILE A 35 -8.88 -20.23 18.52
C ILE A 35 -8.18 -20.72 19.79
N THR A 36 -7.87 -19.82 20.72
CA THR A 36 -7.24 -20.17 22.00
C THR A 36 -8.17 -21.05 22.83
N LEU A 37 -9.45 -20.69 22.93
CA LEU A 37 -10.45 -21.47 23.66
C LEU A 37 -10.62 -22.87 23.05
N LEU A 38 -10.73 -22.96 21.73
CA LEU A 38 -10.82 -24.25 21.02
C LEU A 38 -9.57 -25.09 21.27
N THR A 39 -8.39 -24.47 21.25
CA THR A 39 -7.13 -25.16 21.55
C THR A 39 -7.16 -25.75 22.95
N VAL A 40 -7.56 -24.96 23.96
CA VAL A 40 -7.69 -25.43 25.35
C VAL A 40 -8.70 -26.57 25.46
N ILE A 41 -9.89 -26.45 24.84
CA ILE A 41 -10.92 -27.49 24.87
C ILE A 41 -10.37 -28.81 24.31
N VAL A 42 -9.75 -28.78 23.12
CA VAL A 42 -9.18 -29.99 22.53
C VAL A 42 -8.09 -30.56 23.43
N TRP A 43 -7.23 -29.72 24.00
CA TRP A 43 -6.18 -30.16 24.92
C TRP A 43 -6.75 -30.85 26.16
N THR A 44 -7.82 -30.31 26.74
CA THR A 44 -8.46 -30.90 27.93
C THR A 44 -9.10 -32.26 27.68
N THR A 45 -9.45 -32.60 26.43
CA THR A 45 -9.98 -33.94 26.12
C THR A 45 -8.93 -35.04 26.24
N ASN A 46 -7.63 -34.70 26.18
CA ASN A 46 -6.49 -35.62 26.16
C ASN A 46 -6.66 -36.81 25.20
N ASN A 47 -7.48 -36.64 24.16
CA ASN A 47 -7.77 -37.68 23.18
C ASN A 47 -6.74 -37.56 22.04
N PRO A 48 -5.91 -38.59 21.80
CA PRO A 48 -4.83 -38.52 20.82
C PRO A 48 -5.35 -38.29 19.39
N ILE A 49 -6.55 -38.79 19.05
CA ILE A 49 -7.16 -38.60 17.74
C ILE A 49 -7.59 -37.14 17.57
N ALA A 50 -8.26 -36.58 18.57
CA ALA A 50 -8.73 -35.18 18.55
C ALA A 50 -7.55 -34.20 18.48
N LEU A 51 -6.50 -34.45 19.26
CA LEU A 51 -5.27 -33.66 19.25
C LEU A 51 -4.57 -33.67 17.88
N ASN A 52 -4.49 -34.84 17.24
CA ASN A 52 -3.84 -34.96 15.94
C ASN A 52 -4.62 -34.23 14.84
N TRP A 53 -5.95 -34.40 14.80
CA TRP A 53 -6.81 -33.67 13.86
C TRP A 53 -6.79 -32.16 14.10
N TRP A 54 -6.73 -31.72 15.34
CA TRP A 54 -6.58 -30.30 15.67
C TRP A 54 -5.25 -29.74 15.20
N ASN A 55 -4.13 -30.43 15.46
CA ASN A 55 -2.81 -30.02 14.97
C ASN A 55 -2.76 -29.92 13.45
N LEU A 56 -3.35 -30.90 12.75
CA LEU A 56 -3.47 -30.88 11.30
C LEU A 56 -4.31 -29.67 10.83
N GLY A 57 -5.49 -29.47 11.44
CA GLY A 57 -6.38 -28.36 11.10
C GLY A 57 -5.76 -26.99 11.36
N ALA A 58 -5.06 -26.82 12.48
CA ALA A 58 -4.34 -25.60 12.81
C ALA A 58 -3.21 -25.32 11.81
N SER A 59 -2.49 -26.36 11.38
CA SER A 59 -1.44 -26.25 10.37
C SER A 59 -1.98 -25.83 9.00
N TYR A 60 -3.08 -26.44 8.55
CA TYR A 60 -3.75 -26.03 7.31
C TYR A 60 -4.30 -24.60 7.39
N MET A 61 -4.89 -24.21 8.52
CA MET A 61 -5.36 -22.85 8.73
C MET A 61 -4.19 -21.85 8.64
N ALA A 62 -3.05 -22.16 9.23
CA ALA A 62 -1.84 -21.33 9.12
C ALA A 62 -1.40 -21.17 7.66
N LEU A 63 -1.33 -22.26 6.89
CA LEU A 63 -0.97 -22.23 5.46
C LEU A 63 -1.94 -21.37 4.63
N VAL A 64 -3.24 -21.44 4.91
CA VAL A 64 -4.24 -20.63 4.21
C VAL A 64 -4.06 -19.15 4.54
N ILE A 65 -3.87 -18.81 5.82
CA ILE A 65 -3.65 -17.43 6.25
C ILE A 65 -2.37 -16.87 5.61
N GLU A 66 -1.28 -17.63 5.65
CA GLU A 66 -0.01 -17.26 5.04
C GLU A 66 -0.13 -17.03 3.54
N SER A 67 -0.83 -17.93 2.82
CA SER A 67 -1.05 -17.79 1.38
C SER A 67 -1.85 -16.52 1.03
N VAL A 68 -2.91 -16.23 1.80
CA VAL A 68 -3.72 -15.01 1.60
C VAL A 68 -2.87 -13.76 1.86
N VAL A 69 -2.11 -13.74 2.95
CA VAL A 69 -1.21 -12.62 3.28
C VAL A 69 -0.15 -12.44 2.19
N GLY A 70 0.47 -13.52 1.73
CA GLY A 70 1.51 -13.52 0.70
C GLY A 70 1.01 -12.93 -0.64
N ILE A 71 -0.14 -13.37 -1.14
CA ILE A 71 -0.75 -12.83 -2.36
C ILE A 71 -1.00 -11.33 -2.24
N SER A 72 -1.40 -10.89 -1.05
CA SER A 72 -1.76 -9.51 -0.78
C SER A 72 -0.54 -8.59 -0.71
N MET A 73 0.51 -9.06 -0.02
CA MET A 73 1.80 -8.36 0.00
C MET A 73 2.39 -8.24 -1.40
N TYR A 74 2.26 -9.29 -2.23
CA TYR A 74 2.70 -9.22 -3.62
C TYR A 74 1.93 -8.17 -4.42
N ALA A 75 0.59 -8.15 -4.30
CA ALA A 75 -0.25 -7.16 -4.97
C ALA A 75 0.08 -5.72 -4.54
N GLN A 76 0.26 -5.50 -3.23
CA GLN A 76 0.67 -4.21 -2.67
C GLN A 76 2.03 -3.79 -3.19
N THR A 77 3.04 -4.67 -3.13
CA THR A 77 4.40 -4.40 -3.62
C THR A 77 4.40 -3.98 -5.09
N ARG A 78 3.60 -4.65 -5.93
CA ARG A 78 3.46 -4.29 -7.34
C ARG A 78 2.86 -2.90 -7.53
N ARG A 79 1.84 -2.55 -6.74
CA ARG A 79 1.20 -1.22 -6.79
C ARG A 79 2.17 -0.13 -6.35
N ASP A 80 2.87 -0.35 -5.25
CA ASP A 80 3.86 0.58 -4.71
C ASP A 80 5.00 0.84 -5.71
N ALA A 81 5.46 -0.21 -6.39
CA ALA A 81 6.46 -0.07 -7.44
C ALA A 81 5.98 0.80 -8.62
N LEU A 82 4.70 0.72 -8.99
CA LEU A 82 4.12 1.58 -10.04
C LEU A 82 4.00 3.03 -9.57
N VAL A 83 3.48 3.25 -8.35
CA VAL A 83 3.34 4.59 -7.78
C VAL A 83 4.70 5.26 -7.67
N MET A 84 5.72 4.58 -7.14
CA MET A 84 7.08 5.13 -7.06
C MET A 84 7.64 5.55 -8.42
N ARG A 85 7.35 4.80 -9.50
CA ARG A 85 7.80 5.15 -10.85
C ARG A 85 7.14 6.43 -11.34
N GLU A 86 5.84 6.58 -11.14
CA GLU A 86 5.11 7.79 -11.53
C GLU A 86 5.53 8.99 -10.67
N THR A 87 5.70 8.83 -9.36
CA THR A 87 6.21 9.88 -8.47
C THR A 87 7.59 10.37 -8.92
N ARG A 88 8.49 9.45 -9.32
CA ARG A 88 9.80 9.82 -9.87
C ARG A 88 9.69 10.63 -11.16
N LYS A 89 8.82 10.23 -12.08
CA LYS A 89 8.59 10.99 -13.33
C LYS A 89 8.06 12.39 -13.05
N ILE A 90 7.07 12.52 -12.16
CA ILE A 90 6.51 13.82 -11.76
C ILE A 90 7.58 14.70 -11.12
N SER A 91 8.40 14.13 -10.23
CA SER A 91 9.53 14.83 -9.62
C SER A 91 10.52 15.35 -10.67
N GLN A 92 10.82 14.55 -11.71
CA GLN A 92 11.68 14.97 -12.81
C GLN A 92 11.04 16.07 -13.67
N GLN A 93 9.74 15.95 -13.95
CA GLN A 93 9.00 16.98 -14.69
C GLN A 93 8.97 18.31 -13.93
N ASN A 94 8.74 18.29 -12.62
CA ASN A 94 8.79 19.48 -11.78
C ASN A 94 10.17 20.13 -11.79
N ALA A 95 11.25 19.34 -11.67
CA ALA A 95 12.61 19.85 -11.77
C ALA A 95 12.88 20.52 -13.14
N GLN A 96 12.40 19.91 -14.23
CA GLN A 96 12.51 20.50 -15.56
C GLN A 96 11.67 21.76 -15.73
N GLN A 97 10.47 21.82 -15.14
CA GLN A 97 9.62 23.01 -15.18
C GLN A 97 10.25 24.17 -14.41
N LEU A 98 10.84 23.91 -13.23
CA LEU A 98 11.57 24.91 -12.45
C LEU A 98 12.76 25.45 -13.23
N ALA A 99 13.58 24.59 -13.83
CA ALA A 99 14.70 25.02 -14.67
C ALA A 99 14.24 25.86 -15.90
N ARG A 100 13.06 25.55 -16.47
CA ARG A 100 12.49 26.37 -17.55
C ARG A 100 12.01 27.73 -17.05
N LEU A 101 11.45 27.81 -15.84
CA LEU A 101 11.04 29.08 -15.23
C LEU A 101 12.26 29.97 -14.97
N GLU A 102 13.33 29.42 -14.40
CA GLU A 102 14.60 30.14 -14.20
C GLU A 102 15.15 30.69 -15.53
N ALA A 103 15.18 29.86 -16.58
CA ALA A 103 15.64 30.30 -17.90
C ALA A 103 14.74 31.36 -18.55
N VAL A 104 13.44 31.39 -18.22
CA VAL A 104 12.51 32.43 -18.69
C VAL A 104 12.73 33.73 -17.90
N GLU A 105 12.94 33.66 -16.60
CA GLU A 105 13.27 34.81 -15.75
C GLU A 105 14.56 35.50 -16.22
N GLU A 106 15.63 34.73 -16.48
CA GLU A 106 16.90 35.28 -17.00
C GLU A 106 16.71 36.01 -18.33
N LYS A 107 15.96 35.42 -19.26
CA LYS A 107 15.65 36.06 -20.55
C LYS A 107 14.83 37.34 -20.38
N MET A 108 13.87 37.34 -19.46
CA MET A 108 13.05 38.51 -19.19
C MET A 108 13.90 39.67 -18.62
N LEU A 109 14.84 39.36 -17.71
CA LEU A 109 15.79 40.35 -17.19
C LEU A 109 16.69 40.94 -18.28
N LEU A 110 17.20 40.10 -19.19
CA LEU A 110 18.01 40.57 -20.33
C LEU A 110 17.22 41.49 -21.28
N ILE A 111 15.94 41.16 -21.54
CA ILE A 111 15.07 42.01 -22.38
C ILE A 111 14.86 43.37 -21.71
N LEU A 112 14.61 43.39 -20.40
CA LEU A 112 14.43 44.63 -19.64
C LEU A 112 15.69 45.50 -19.66
N GLN A 113 16.88 44.90 -19.48
CA GLN A 113 18.16 45.61 -19.58
C GLN A 113 18.38 46.19 -20.97
N ASN A 114 18.14 45.41 -22.03
CA ASN A 114 18.26 45.88 -23.40
C ASN A 114 17.30 47.04 -23.71
N GLN A 115 16.08 47.03 -23.16
CA GLN A 115 15.15 48.15 -23.35
C GLN A 115 15.60 49.41 -22.60
N GLN A 116 16.19 49.27 -21.41
CA GLN A 116 16.77 50.42 -20.68
C GLN A 116 17.92 51.04 -21.47
N GLU A 117 18.85 50.23 -22.00
CA GLU A 117 19.95 50.74 -22.81
C GLU A 117 19.49 51.46 -24.09
N ILE A 118 18.43 50.97 -24.75
CA ILE A 118 17.87 51.64 -25.94
C ILE A 118 17.27 53.00 -25.54
N THR A 119 16.59 53.07 -24.40
CA THR A 119 15.95 54.29 -23.92
C THR A 119 16.97 55.34 -23.52
N GLU A 120 18.12 54.93 -22.96
CA GLU A 120 19.22 55.85 -22.60
C GLU A 120 20.02 56.36 -23.81
N ARG A 121 19.89 55.72 -24.98
CA ARG A 121 20.58 56.12 -26.23
C ARG A 121 19.76 57.05 -27.13
N LEU A 122 18.48 57.28 -26.82
CA LEU A 122 17.57 58.18 -27.53
C LEU A 122 17.48 59.54 -26.83
#